data_AF-A0A2V5MPZ3-F1
#
_entry.id   AF-A0A2V5MPZ3-F1
#
_cell.length_a   1.000
_cell.length_b   1.000
_cell.length_c   1.000
_cell.angle_alpha   90.00
_cell.angle_beta   90.00
_cell.angle_gamma   90.00
#
_symmetry.space_group_name_H-M   'P 1'
#
loop_
_entity.id
_entity.type
_entity.pdbx_description
1 polymer ?
#
loop_
_entity_poly.entity_id
_entity_poly.type
_entity_poly.pdbx_seq_one_letter_code
_entity_poly.pdbx_strand_id
1 'polypeptide(L)'
;MRDLIEEIFNGLPVPFSFGQILVRRRECAGFVLLHRDDASLNLLETYRDAEGAIGIAKYDDAGNYRPLKTAPNLRHGWRLELAAAEQLRRALDYFYPGRLAVFAAWKSGYLKTTALRETLDRQSGLYRVAAKISDPQINDLVTDFCRSDTGCLRTILWKRDRNRVIASTKLPSEKFDPVYDQGTASGPPGSATPATAAAAATVPLLCQEACNLLVAECRKVVKDEDV
;
A
#
# COMPACT_ATOMS: atom_id res chain seq x y z
N MET A 1 4.36 22.08 18.22
CA MET A 1 3.57 21.44 17.14
C MET A 1 3.59 19.95 17.46
N ARG A 2 2.46 19.32 17.82
CA ARG A 2 2.46 17.89 18.19
C ARG A 2 2.82 17.07 16.96
N ASP A 3 3.78 16.15 17.07
CA ASP A 3 4.05 15.19 16.02
C ASP A 3 2.95 14.12 16.05
N LEU A 4 1.86 14.41 15.34
CA LEU A 4 0.68 13.56 15.25
C LEU A 4 1.02 12.16 14.72
N ILE A 5 2.07 12.03 13.90
CA ILE A 5 2.53 10.73 13.41
C ILE A 5 3.13 9.95 14.57
N GLU A 6 3.96 10.60 15.39
CA GLU A 6 4.57 9.98 16.57
C GLU A 6 3.53 9.53 17.60
N GLU A 7 2.51 10.36 17.89
CA GLU A 7 1.43 10.01 18.82
C GLU A 7 0.61 8.81 18.33
N ILE A 8 0.22 8.81 17.05
CA ILE A 8 -0.52 7.70 16.44
C ILE A 8 0.34 6.44 16.44
N PHE A 9 1.61 6.57 16.10
CA PHE A 9 2.54 5.45 16.00
C PHE A 9 2.81 4.80 17.37
N ASN A 10 3.03 5.62 18.40
CA ASN A 10 3.22 5.14 19.78
C ASN A 10 1.95 4.51 20.36
N GLY A 11 0.77 4.87 19.86
CA GLY A 11 -0.51 4.28 20.24
C GLY A 11 -0.90 3.01 19.48
N LEU A 12 -0.12 2.57 18.48
CA LEU A 12 -0.44 1.35 17.73
C LEU A 12 -0.16 0.09 18.55
N PRO A 13 -1.07 -0.88 18.58
CA PRO A 13 -0.80 -2.18 19.18
C PRO A 13 0.31 -2.89 18.39
N VAL A 14 1.31 -3.44 19.08
CA VAL A 14 2.37 -4.25 18.48
C VAL A 14 2.17 -5.70 18.95
N PRO A 15 2.13 -6.70 18.04
CA PRO A 15 2.49 -6.63 16.62
C PRO A 15 1.42 -6.01 15.72
N PHE A 16 1.86 -5.34 14.66
CA PHE A 16 0.98 -4.89 13.57
C PHE A 16 1.59 -5.14 12.19
N SER A 17 0.73 -5.22 11.19
CA SER A 17 1.09 -5.31 9.78
C SER A 17 0.91 -3.95 9.08
N PHE A 18 1.83 -3.62 8.18
CA PHE A 18 1.77 -2.43 7.33
C PHE A 18 2.13 -2.84 5.91
N GLY A 19 1.12 -3.04 5.03
CA GLY A 19 1.35 -3.77 3.78
C GLY A 19 2.00 -5.12 4.06
N GLN A 20 2.91 -5.59 3.23
CA GLN A 20 3.59 -6.88 3.40
C GLN A 20 4.57 -6.98 4.58
N ILE A 21 4.63 -5.98 5.46
CA ILE A 21 5.59 -5.93 6.56
C ILE A 21 4.89 -6.24 7.87
N LEU A 22 5.45 -7.18 8.63
CA LEU A 22 5.09 -7.43 10.03
C LEU A 22 6.08 -6.70 10.94
N VAL A 23 5.55 -5.88 11.86
CA VAL A 23 6.32 -5.14 12.85
C VAL A 23 6.12 -5.76 14.23
N ARG A 24 7.22 -6.08 14.90
CA ARG A 24 7.27 -6.65 16.26
C ARG A 24 8.13 -5.79 17.18
N ARG A 25 7.84 -5.84 18.48
CA ARG A 25 8.66 -5.19 19.51
C ARG A 25 9.79 -6.12 19.95
N ARG A 26 10.93 -5.54 20.31
CA ARG A 26 12.03 -6.24 21.00
C ARG A 26 12.00 -5.93 22.49
N GLU A 27 12.62 -6.80 23.27
CA GLU A 27 12.75 -6.66 24.74
C GLU A 27 13.44 -5.36 25.16
N CYS A 28 14.39 -4.84 24.36
CA CYS A 28 15.14 -3.62 24.64
C CYS A 28 14.61 -2.36 23.93
N ALA A 29 13.29 -2.14 23.93
CA ALA A 29 12.60 -0.97 23.32
C ALA A 29 12.75 -0.78 21.79
N GLY A 30 13.49 -1.67 21.11
CA GLY A 30 13.62 -1.67 19.64
C GLY A 30 12.49 -2.38 18.91
N PHE A 31 12.63 -2.46 17.58
CA PHE A 31 11.66 -3.05 16.67
C PHE A 31 12.33 -4.05 15.72
N VAL A 32 11.56 -5.04 15.30
CA VAL A 32 11.92 -5.95 14.21
C VAL A 32 10.86 -5.85 13.13
N LEU A 33 11.31 -5.66 11.89
CA LEU A 33 10.48 -5.76 10.71
C LEU A 33 10.94 -6.97 9.90
N LEU A 34 9.98 -7.66 9.30
CA LEU A 34 10.19 -8.75 8.36
C LEU A 34 9.03 -8.79 7.38
N HIS A 35 9.16 -9.55 6.30
CA HIS A 35 8.00 -9.89 5.48
C HIS A 35 6.98 -10.67 6.32
N ARG A 36 5.69 -10.36 6.21
CA ARG A 36 4.65 -11.01 7.03
C ARG A 36 4.61 -12.54 6.86
N ASP A 37 4.99 -13.03 5.69
CA ASP A 37 5.05 -14.48 5.38
C ASP A 37 6.34 -15.15 5.89
N ASP A 38 7.34 -14.36 6.30
CA ASP A 38 8.60 -14.85 6.89
C ASP A 38 8.51 -14.97 8.43
N ALA A 39 7.32 -14.83 9.01
CA ALA A 39 7.07 -14.73 10.45
C ALA A 39 7.62 -15.87 11.29
N SER A 40 7.76 -17.06 10.70
CA SER A 40 8.24 -18.30 11.31
C SER A 40 9.66 -18.69 10.87
N LEU A 41 10.29 -17.93 9.98
CA LEU A 41 11.63 -18.24 9.46
C LEU A 41 12.72 -17.77 10.43
N ASN A 42 13.72 -18.62 10.65
CA ASN A 42 14.82 -18.37 11.58
C ASN A 42 16.08 -17.80 10.90
N LEU A 43 16.23 -18.01 9.59
CA LEU A 43 17.42 -17.60 8.82
C LEU A 43 17.02 -16.53 7.81
N LEU A 44 17.20 -15.26 8.20
CA LEU A 44 16.91 -14.08 7.38
C LEU A 44 18.15 -13.18 7.34
N GLU A 45 18.39 -12.54 6.20
CA GLU A 45 19.45 -11.54 6.09
C GLU A 45 19.13 -10.35 6.99
N THR A 46 20.05 -10.03 7.91
CA THR A 46 19.80 -9.03 8.97
C THR A 46 20.42 -7.68 8.62
N TYR A 47 19.59 -6.65 8.66
CA TYR A 47 19.93 -5.25 8.45
C TYR A 47 19.71 -4.48 9.77
N ARG A 48 20.57 -3.51 10.08
CA ARG A 48 20.56 -2.78 11.37
C ARG A 48 20.38 -1.26 11.23
N ASP A 49 20.22 -0.77 10.02
CA ASP A 49 19.94 0.63 9.70
C ASP A 49 18.57 0.77 9.03
N ALA A 50 18.00 1.96 9.03
CA ALA A 50 16.70 2.17 8.37
C ALA A 50 16.86 2.15 6.84
N GLU A 51 18.02 2.56 6.35
CA GLU A 51 18.40 2.70 4.95
C GLU A 51 18.42 1.36 4.21
N GLY A 52 18.66 0.23 4.90
CA GLY A 52 18.50 -1.11 4.35
C GLY A 52 17.13 -1.33 3.70
N ALA A 53 16.07 -0.69 4.21
CA ALA A 53 14.73 -0.72 3.63
C ALA A 53 14.69 -0.25 2.17
N ILE A 54 15.57 0.68 1.77
CA ILE A 54 15.64 1.18 0.38
C ILE A 54 16.04 0.05 -0.56
N GLY A 55 17.10 -0.69 -0.20
CA GLY A 55 17.57 -1.84 -0.97
C GLY A 55 16.51 -2.95 -1.02
N ILE A 56 15.88 -3.23 0.12
CA ILE A 56 14.85 -4.26 0.23
C ILE A 56 13.62 -3.92 -0.63
N ALA A 57 13.13 -2.68 -0.57
CA ALA A 57 11.95 -2.26 -1.31
C ALA A 57 12.19 -2.09 -2.82
N LYS A 58 13.44 -2.12 -3.28
CA LYS A 58 13.82 -1.77 -4.66
C LYS A 58 13.37 -2.82 -5.67
N TYR A 59 13.56 -4.09 -5.36
CA TYR A 59 13.32 -5.23 -6.25
C TYR A 59 12.37 -6.26 -5.62
N ASP A 60 11.70 -7.07 -6.44
CA ASP A 60 10.93 -8.23 -6.00
C ASP A 60 11.83 -9.48 -5.87
N ASP A 61 11.24 -10.64 -5.53
CA ASP A 61 11.98 -11.90 -5.38
C ASP A 61 12.65 -12.38 -6.67
N ALA A 62 12.09 -12.04 -7.83
CA ALA A 62 12.65 -12.36 -9.14
C ALA A 62 13.72 -11.35 -9.58
N GLY A 63 14.02 -10.34 -8.75
CA GLY A 63 14.99 -9.29 -9.07
C GLY A 63 14.45 -8.19 -9.99
N ASN A 64 13.15 -8.18 -10.29
CA ASN A 64 12.55 -7.12 -11.11
C ASN A 64 12.41 -5.84 -10.29
N TYR A 65 12.64 -4.69 -10.93
CA TYR A 65 12.43 -3.40 -10.29
C TYR A 65 10.96 -3.21 -9.93
N ARG A 66 10.69 -2.70 -8.71
CA ARG A 66 9.33 -2.41 -8.22
C ARG A 66 8.97 -0.94 -8.48
N PRO A 67 8.30 -0.57 -9.58
CA PRO A 67 7.87 0.80 -9.82
C PRO A 67 6.77 1.24 -8.85
N LEU A 68 5.88 0.32 -8.48
CA LEU A 68 4.84 0.54 -7.49
C LEU A 68 5.24 -0.14 -6.18
N LYS A 69 5.73 0.63 -5.21
CA LYS A 69 6.15 0.08 -3.91
C LYS A 69 5.04 -0.57 -3.10
N THR A 70 3.78 -0.25 -3.41
CA THR A 70 2.60 -0.85 -2.77
C THR A 70 2.04 -2.03 -3.56
N ALA A 71 2.67 -2.48 -4.64
CA ALA A 71 2.31 -3.75 -5.27
C ALA A 71 2.65 -4.91 -4.31
N PRO A 72 1.87 -6.00 -4.30
CA PRO A 72 2.01 -7.14 -3.39
C PRO A 72 3.18 -8.07 -3.76
N ASN A 73 4.36 -7.49 -4.02
CA ASN A 73 5.56 -8.19 -4.47
C ASN A 73 6.82 -7.71 -3.73
N LEU A 74 6.68 -7.31 -2.47
CA LEU A 74 7.85 -7.06 -1.63
C LEU A 74 8.62 -8.36 -1.48
N ARG A 75 9.93 -8.33 -1.72
CA ARG A 75 10.77 -9.52 -1.61
C ARG A 75 10.79 -10.08 -0.18
N HIS A 76 11.07 -11.37 -0.07
CA HIS A 76 11.20 -12.13 1.18
C HIS A 76 12.67 -12.21 1.64
N GLY A 77 12.93 -12.90 2.75
CA GLY A 77 14.27 -13.32 3.17
C GLY A 77 15.07 -12.29 3.96
N TRP A 78 14.42 -11.24 4.48
CA TRP A 78 15.09 -10.14 5.19
C TRP A 78 14.50 -9.89 6.58
N ARG A 79 15.34 -9.36 7.46
CA ARG A 79 15.01 -8.91 8.81
C ARG A 79 15.67 -7.56 9.05
N LEU A 80 14.88 -6.57 9.45
CA LEU A 80 15.36 -5.23 9.79
C LEU A 80 15.22 -5.01 11.29
N GLU A 81 16.34 -4.84 12.00
CA GLU A 81 16.37 -4.56 13.44
C GLU A 81 16.68 -3.09 13.70
N LEU A 82 15.72 -2.38 14.30
CA LEU A 82 15.82 -0.94 14.54
C LEU A 82 15.77 -0.66 16.05
N ALA A 83 16.57 0.30 16.50
CA ALA A 83 16.72 0.63 17.92
C ALA A 83 15.64 1.59 18.43
N ALA A 84 15.05 2.40 17.55
CA ALA A 84 14.14 3.48 17.95
C ALA A 84 12.95 3.68 16.99
N ALA A 85 11.90 4.33 17.49
CA ALA A 85 10.69 4.63 16.73
C ALA A 85 10.96 5.55 15.51
N GLU A 86 11.91 6.48 15.62
CA GLU A 86 12.31 7.33 14.51
C GLU A 86 12.85 6.52 13.32
N GLN A 87 13.72 5.55 13.60
CA GLN A 87 14.27 4.65 12.57
C GLN A 87 13.16 3.83 11.92
N LEU A 88 12.21 3.33 12.73
CA LEU A 88 11.05 2.60 12.23
C LEU A 88 10.17 3.47 11.33
N ARG A 89 9.89 4.72 11.72
CA ARG A 89 9.17 5.69 10.89
C ARG A 89 9.84 5.89 9.53
N ARG A 90 11.16 6.09 9.53
CA ARG A 90 11.95 6.25 8.29
C ARG A 90 11.93 4.98 7.43
N ALA A 91 12.12 3.80 8.04
CA ALA A 91 12.08 2.53 7.33
C ALA A 91 10.72 2.28 6.66
N LEU A 92 9.61 2.49 7.37
CA LEU A 92 8.27 2.33 6.80
C LEU A 92 8.01 3.30 5.64
N ASP A 93 8.55 4.52 5.69
CA ASP A 93 8.46 5.48 4.59
C ASP A 93 9.35 5.08 3.39
N TYR A 94 10.51 4.46 3.63
CA TYR A 94 11.31 3.87 2.55
C TYR A 94 10.61 2.67 1.87
N PHE A 95 9.91 1.85 2.65
CA PHE A 95 9.11 0.75 2.11
C PHE A 95 7.88 1.23 1.36
N TYR A 96 7.10 2.14 1.96
CA TYR A 96 5.83 2.63 1.42
C TYR A 96 5.74 4.17 1.52
N PRO A 97 6.35 4.90 0.56
CA PRO A 97 6.48 6.34 0.63
C PRO A 97 5.16 7.09 0.85
N GLY A 98 5.17 7.97 1.87
CA GLY A 98 4.07 8.84 2.27
C GLY A 98 2.85 8.10 2.84
N ARG A 99 2.85 6.77 2.95
CA ARG A 99 1.66 6.02 3.39
C ARG A 99 1.37 6.21 4.88
N LEU A 100 2.41 6.36 5.70
CA LEU A 100 2.25 6.64 7.12
C LEU A 100 1.64 8.02 7.36
N ALA A 101 2.07 9.04 6.60
CA ALA A 101 1.50 10.39 6.68
C ALA A 101 0.02 10.42 6.26
N VAL A 102 -0.34 9.67 5.21
CA VAL A 102 -1.74 9.54 4.77
C VAL A 102 -2.58 8.83 5.83
N PHE A 103 -2.07 7.76 6.43
CA PHE A 103 -2.73 7.07 7.54
C PHE A 103 -2.96 8.00 8.74
N ALA A 104 -1.94 8.79 9.12
CA ALA A 104 -2.06 9.77 10.19
C ALA A 104 -3.14 10.82 9.90
N ALA A 105 -3.13 11.39 8.69
CA ALA A 105 -4.16 12.35 8.27
C ALA A 105 -5.57 11.75 8.29
N TRP A 106 -5.71 10.46 7.94
CA TRP A 106 -6.99 9.76 7.98
C TRP A 106 -7.47 9.53 9.42
N LYS A 107 -6.58 9.03 10.29
CA LYS A 107 -6.88 8.82 11.72
C LYS A 107 -7.31 10.10 12.42
N SER A 108 -6.77 11.24 12.00
CA SER A 108 -7.13 12.56 12.56
C SER A 108 -8.32 13.23 11.87
N GLY A 109 -8.96 12.58 10.89
CA GLY A 109 -10.13 13.13 10.19
C GLY A 109 -9.84 14.25 9.21
N TYR A 110 -8.56 14.50 8.88
CA TYR A 110 -8.14 15.60 7.98
C TYR A 110 -7.80 15.14 6.57
N LEU A 111 -7.81 13.82 6.29
CA LEU A 111 -7.49 13.33 4.95
C LEU A 111 -8.54 13.75 3.93
N LYS A 112 -8.10 14.48 2.90
CA LYS A 112 -8.90 14.78 1.71
C LYS A 112 -8.59 13.77 0.61
N THR A 113 -9.62 13.35 -0.11
CA THR A 113 -9.51 12.48 -1.28
C THR A 113 -9.83 13.25 -2.55
N THR A 114 -9.17 12.92 -3.65
CA THR A 114 -9.45 13.51 -4.96
C THR A 114 -10.10 12.48 -5.87
N ALA A 115 -11.19 12.86 -6.54
CA ALA A 115 -11.88 11.98 -7.47
C ALA A 115 -11.03 11.65 -8.70
N LEU A 116 -11.18 10.46 -9.27
CA LEU A 116 -10.41 10.03 -10.45
C LEU A 116 -10.58 10.99 -11.63
N ARG A 117 -11.82 11.40 -11.93
CA ARG A 117 -12.11 12.37 -13.00
C ARG A 117 -11.34 13.68 -12.79
N GLU A 118 -11.29 14.18 -11.56
CA GLU A 118 -10.54 15.39 -11.24
C GLU A 118 -9.02 15.21 -11.42
N THR A 119 -8.47 14.05 -11.03
CA THR A 119 -7.06 13.73 -11.29
C THR A 119 -6.77 13.65 -12.79
N LEU A 120 -7.65 13.05 -13.58
CA LEU A 120 -7.48 12.92 -15.03
C LEU A 120 -7.62 14.27 -15.75
N ASP A 121 -8.54 15.13 -15.34
CA ASP A 121 -8.76 16.45 -15.92
C ASP A 121 -7.58 17.41 -15.70
N ARG A 122 -6.78 17.18 -14.64
CA ARG A 122 -5.52 17.93 -14.41
C ARG A 122 -4.39 17.54 -15.35
N GLN A 123 -4.48 16.41 -16.03
CA GLN A 123 -3.38 15.92 -16.86
C GLN A 123 -3.21 16.78 -18.12
N SER A 124 -1.96 17.03 -18.48
CA SER A 124 -1.60 17.83 -19.65
C SER A 124 -0.68 17.05 -20.59
N GLY A 125 -0.33 17.67 -21.73
CA GLY A 125 0.57 17.08 -22.72
C GLY A 125 0.12 15.69 -23.19
N LEU A 126 1.05 14.74 -23.20
CA LEU A 126 0.84 13.36 -23.66
C LEU A 126 -0.23 12.59 -22.86
N TYR A 127 -0.51 13.00 -21.62
CA TYR A 127 -1.48 12.34 -20.72
C TYR A 127 -2.86 12.99 -20.72
N ARG A 128 -3.04 14.17 -21.35
CA ARG A 128 -4.35 14.85 -21.45
C ARG A 128 -5.45 13.95 -22.02
N VAL A 129 -5.09 13.04 -22.92
CA VAL A 129 -6.04 12.11 -23.54
C VAL A 129 -6.66 11.11 -22.54
N ALA A 130 -5.99 10.85 -21.40
CA ALA A 130 -6.49 9.94 -20.37
C ALA A 130 -7.84 10.37 -19.77
N ALA A 131 -8.16 11.67 -19.80
CA ALA A 131 -9.44 12.20 -19.33
C ALA A 131 -10.65 11.71 -20.15
N LYS A 132 -10.43 11.25 -21.39
CA LYS A 132 -11.49 10.75 -22.28
C LYS A 132 -11.96 9.33 -21.94
N ILE A 133 -11.29 8.62 -21.04
CA ILE A 133 -11.66 7.24 -20.68
C ILE A 133 -13.13 7.17 -20.25
N SER A 134 -13.91 6.24 -20.79
CA SER A 134 -15.32 6.08 -20.48
C SER A 134 -15.53 5.46 -19.09
N ASP A 135 -16.73 5.63 -18.53
CA ASP A 135 -17.08 5.03 -17.24
C ASP A 135 -16.95 3.49 -17.21
N PRO A 136 -17.40 2.73 -18.24
CA PRO A 136 -17.17 1.29 -18.31
C PRO A 136 -15.68 0.92 -18.36
N GLN A 137 -14.86 1.66 -19.12
CA GLN A 137 -13.42 1.41 -19.18
C GLN A 137 -12.74 1.68 -17.84
N ILE A 138 -13.12 2.75 -17.12
CA ILE A 138 -12.63 2.99 -15.76
C ILE A 138 -12.95 1.79 -14.88
N ASN A 139 -14.19 1.32 -14.93
CA ASN A 139 -14.65 0.22 -14.09
C ASN A 139 -13.79 -1.04 -14.30
N ASP A 140 -13.46 -1.34 -15.56
CA ASP A 140 -12.68 -2.53 -15.92
C ASP A 140 -11.19 -2.34 -15.60
N LEU A 141 -10.61 -1.22 -16.02
CA LEU A 141 -9.21 -0.92 -15.77
C LEU A 141 -8.89 -0.85 -14.27
N VAL A 142 -9.73 -0.20 -13.47
CA VAL A 142 -9.51 -0.11 -12.02
C VAL A 142 -9.55 -1.49 -11.38
N THR A 143 -10.37 -2.40 -11.90
CA THR A 143 -10.46 -3.79 -11.41
C THR A 143 -9.15 -4.52 -11.63
N ASP A 144 -8.64 -4.50 -12.86
CA ASP A 144 -7.43 -5.24 -13.21
C ASP A 144 -6.19 -4.61 -12.60
N PHE A 145 -6.12 -3.28 -12.58
CA PHE A 145 -4.94 -2.57 -12.09
C PHE A 145 -4.86 -2.50 -10.57
N CYS A 146 -5.99 -2.28 -9.89
CA CYS A 146 -5.96 -1.99 -8.46
C CYS A 146 -6.20 -3.21 -7.57
N ARG A 147 -6.57 -4.38 -8.08
CA ARG A 147 -6.85 -5.58 -7.26
C ARG A 147 -5.73 -5.93 -6.27
N SER A 148 -6.08 -6.50 -5.12
CA SER A 148 -5.15 -6.62 -3.98
C SER A 148 -4.19 -7.81 -4.07
N ASP A 149 -4.52 -8.82 -4.86
CA ASP A 149 -3.71 -10.03 -5.06
C ASP A 149 -2.45 -9.77 -5.90
N THR A 150 -2.57 -8.99 -6.99
CA THR A 150 -1.43 -8.71 -7.89
C THR A 150 -1.22 -7.25 -8.23
N GLY A 151 -2.22 -6.39 -8.00
CA GLY A 151 -2.20 -4.99 -8.44
C GLY A 151 -1.59 -4.05 -7.39
N CYS A 152 -2.31 -3.82 -6.31
CA CYS A 152 -1.92 -2.82 -5.31
C CYS A 152 -2.53 -3.13 -3.94
N LEU A 153 -1.73 -3.05 -2.88
CA LEU A 153 -2.16 -3.20 -1.49
C LEU A 153 -2.88 -1.98 -0.93
N ARG A 154 -3.05 -0.90 -1.69
CA ARG A 154 -3.72 0.28 -1.17
C ARG A 154 -5.24 0.10 -1.14
N THR A 155 -5.89 0.52 -0.07
CA THR A 155 -7.36 0.66 0.00
C THR A 155 -7.79 1.93 -0.73
N ILE A 156 -8.73 1.81 -1.67
CA ILE A 156 -9.21 2.96 -2.45
C ILE A 156 -10.19 3.80 -1.62
N LEU A 157 -9.83 5.06 -1.35
CA LEU A 157 -10.72 6.01 -0.67
C LEU A 157 -11.35 7.02 -1.63
N TRP A 158 -10.70 7.30 -2.75
CA TRP A 158 -11.23 8.19 -3.77
C TRP A 158 -12.45 7.60 -4.48
N LYS A 159 -13.27 8.49 -5.04
CA LYS A 159 -14.43 8.14 -5.86
C LYS A 159 -14.15 8.39 -7.32
N ARG A 160 -14.90 7.78 -8.22
CA ARG A 160 -14.73 7.99 -9.66
C ARG A 160 -14.90 9.46 -10.02
N ASP A 161 -15.95 10.09 -9.52
CA ASP A 161 -16.37 11.44 -9.90
C ASP A 161 -16.97 12.24 -8.72
N ARG A 162 -17.43 13.46 -9.00
CA ARG A 162 -18.05 14.37 -8.03
C ARG A 162 -19.39 13.85 -7.48
N ASN A 163 -20.06 12.96 -8.20
CA ASN A 163 -21.28 12.29 -7.76
C ASN A 163 -20.98 11.12 -6.80
N ARG A 164 -19.70 10.95 -6.42
CA ARG A 164 -19.21 9.97 -5.47
C ARG A 164 -19.45 8.52 -5.89
N VAL A 165 -19.58 8.28 -7.20
CA VAL A 165 -19.67 6.92 -7.75
C VAL A 165 -18.42 6.13 -7.37
N ILE A 166 -18.59 4.86 -7.00
CA ILE A 166 -17.47 3.99 -6.65
C ILE A 166 -16.50 3.82 -7.82
N ALA A 167 -15.22 3.59 -7.53
CA ALA A 167 -14.19 3.49 -8.55
C ALA A 167 -14.41 2.32 -9.52
N SER A 168 -14.88 1.18 -9.00
CA SER A 168 -15.30 0.02 -9.77
C SER A 168 -16.32 -0.79 -8.97
N THR A 169 -17.32 -1.34 -9.65
CA THR A 169 -18.31 -2.28 -9.11
C THR A 169 -17.87 -3.74 -9.25
N LYS A 170 -16.77 -4.01 -9.98
CA LYS A 170 -16.20 -5.34 -10.17
C LYS A 170 -15.14 -5.70 -9.13
N LEU A 171 -14.64 -4.73 -8.37
CA LEU A 171 -13.76 -4.97 -7.23
C LEU A 171 -14.57 -5.40 -5.99
N PRO A 172 -14.00 -6.27 -5.13
CA PRO A 172 -14.63 -6.64 -3.86
C PRO A 172 -14.77 -5.41 -2.94
N SER A 173 -15.81 -5.39 -2.10
CA SER A 173 -16.10 -4.29 -1.16
C SER A 173 -14.93 -3.97 -0.23
N GLU A 174 -14.19 -5.00 0.15
CA GLU A 174 -12.99 -5.01 0.96
C GLU A 174 -11.95 -4.05 0.41
N LYS A 175 -11.88 -3.87 -0.92
CA LYS A 175 -10.93 -2.96 -1.57
C LYS A 175 -11.15 -1.49 -1.20
N PHE A 176 -12.34 -1.17 -0.71
CA PHE A 176 -12.77 0.17 -0.32
C PHE A 176 -12.90 0.32 1.20
N ASP A 177 -12.63 -0.74 1.96
CA ASP A 177 -12.70 -0.75 3.42
C ASP A 177 -11.31 -0.46 4.04
N PRO A 178 -11.14 0.68 4.74
CA PRO A 178 -9.87 1.01 5.40
C PRO A 178 -9.55 0.12 6.61
N VAL A 179 -10.50 -0.68 7.11
CA VAL A 179 -10.26 -1.64 8.20
C VAL A 179 -9.75 -2.98 7.67
N TYR A 180 -10.02 -3.29 6.40
CA TYR A 180 -9.60 -4.54 5.78
C TYR A 180 -8.10 -4.58 5.47
N ASP A 181 -7.45 -5.69 5.82
CA ASP A 181 -6.04 -5.93 5.51
C ASP A 181 -5.86 -6.47 4.08
N GLN A 182 -5.58 -5.55 3.16
CA GLN A 182 -5.33 -5.87 1.76
C GLN A 182 -4.16 -6.86 1.57
N GLY A 183 -3.23 -6.95 2.52
CA GLY A 183 -2.10 -7.88 2.44
C GLY A 183 -2.46 -9.34 2.68
N THR A 184 -3.67 -9.63 3.18
CA THR A 184 -4.15 -11.02 3.33
C THR A 184 -4.64 -11.61 2.00
N ALA A 185 -5.01 -10.77 1.04
CA ALA A 185 -5.49 -11.18 -0.28
C ALA A 185 -4.36 -11.65 -1.21
N SER A 186 -3.10 -11.37 -0.86
CA SER A 186 -1.92 -11.67 -1.67
C SER A 186 -1.27 -13.02 -1.33
N GLY A 187 -1.81 -13.76 -0.35
CA GLY A 187 -1.30 -15.08 0.03
C GLY A 187 -1.69 -16.18 -0.96
N PRO A 188 -0.95 -17.29 -1.02
CA PRO A 188 -1.34 -18.46 -1.81
C PRO A 188 -2.76 -18.93 -1.46
N PRO A 189 -3.61 -19.27 -2.45
CA PRO A 189 -4.92 -19.86 -2.16
C PRO A 189 -4.71 -21.17 -1.40
N GLY A 190 -5.14 -21.22 -0.13
CA GLY A 190 -5.05 -22.40 0.73
C GLY A 190 -4.08 -22.30 1.92
N SER A 191 -3.28 -21.23 2.06
CA SER A 191 -2.46 -21.01 3.26
C SER A 191 -3.23 -20.31 4.39
N ALA A 192 -4.47 -20.75 4.64
CA ALA A 192 -5.17 -20.41 5.86
C ALA A 192 -4.45 -21.12 7.03
N THR A 193 -3.39 -20.48 7.52
CA THR A 193 -2.72 -20.95 8.73
C THR A 193 -3.74 -20.80 9.87
N PRO A 194 -3.93 -21.83 10.72
CA PRO A 194 -4.86 -21.75 11.83
C PRO A 194 -4.60 -20.51 12.67
N ALA A 195 -5.67 -19.78 12.97
CA ALA A 195 -5.68 -18.62 13.86
C ALA A 195 -5.34 -19.03 15.29
N THR A 196 -4.07 -19.32 15.58
CA THR A 196 -3.56 -19.58 16.93
C THR A 196 -2.52 -18.56 17.39
N ALA A 197 -2.07 -17.65 16.51
CA ALA A 197 -1.38 -16.44 16.92
C ALA A 197 -2.40 -15.28 16.89
N ALA A 198 -2.43 -14.46 17.96
CA ALA A 198 -3.23 -13.24 17.98
C ALA A 198 -2.95 -12.45 16.69
N ALA A 199 -3.99 -12.29 15.85
CA ALA A 199 -3.84 -11.63 14.56
C ALA A 199 -3.26 -10.23 14.77
N ALA A 200 -2.12 -9.97 14.13
CA ALA A 200 -1.48 -8.65 14.22
C ALA A 200 -2.46 -7.58 13.76
N ALA A 201 -2.50 -6.44 14.46
CA ALA A 201 -3.36 -5.33 14.04
C ALA A 201 -2.94 -4.84 12.64
N THR A 202 -3.85 -4.23 11.89
CA THR A 202 -3.52 -3.74 10.54
C THR A 202 -3.46 -2.22 10.52
N VAL A 203 -2.37 -1.70 9.96
CA VAL A 203 -2.24 -0.31 9.53
C VAL A 203 -2.43 -0.28 8.01
N PRO A 204 -3.57 0.22 7.50
CA PRO A 204 -3.91 0.17 6.09
C PRO A 204 -3.03 1.11 5.26
N LEU A 205 -2.67 0.69 4.05
CA LEU A 205 -2.10 1.57 3.04
C LEU A 205 -3.25 2.29 2.34
N LEU A 206 -3.49 3.56 2.64
CA LEU A 206 -4.65 4.27 2.07
C LEU A 206 -4.32 4.90 0.70
N CYS A 207 -5.27 4.89 -0.23
CA CYS A 207 -5.19 5.54 -1.53
C CYS A 207 -6.14 6.75 -1.56
N GLN A 208 -5.60 7.94 -1.28
CA GLN A 208 -6.39 9.18 -1.29
C GLN A 208 -6.63 9.76 -2.69
N GLU A 209 -5.81 9.36 -3.66
CA GLU A 209 -5.86 9.82 -5.06
C GLU A 209 -5.32 8.70 -5.98
N ALA A 210 -5.77 8.68 -7.23
CA ALA A 210 -5.24 7.79 -8.26
C ALA A 210 -3.74 8.05 -8.51
N CYS A 211 -2.95 6.97 -8.64
CA CYS A 211 -1.52 7.11 -8.89
C CYS A 211 -1.21 7.44 -10.37
N ASN A 212 -0.01 7.96 -10.61
CA ASN A 212 0.49 8.23 -11.96
C ASN A 212 0.54 6.98 -12.85
N LEU A 213 0.73 5.79 -12.28
CA LEU A 213 0.70 4.54 -13.04
C LEU A 213 -0.72 4.23 -13.56
N LEU A 214 -1.75 4.40 -12.74
CA LEU A 214 -3.14 4.24 -13.17
C LEU A 214 -3.50 5.29 -14.26
N VAL A 215 -3.04 6.54 -14.10
CA VAL A 215 -3.21 7.58 -15.14
C VAL A 215 -2.56 7.15 -16.47
N ALA A 216 -1.38 6.53 -16.41
CA ALA A 216 -0.69 6.02 -17.60
C ALA A 216 -1.45 4.86 -18.26
N GLU A 217 -2.06 3.97 -17.47
CA GLU A 217 -2.91 2.91 -18.02
C GLU A 217 -4.22 3.47 -18.61
N CYS A 218 -4.85 4.48 -17.98
CA CYS A 218 -6.02 5.14 -18.56
C CYS A 218 -5.70 5.70 -19.96
N ARG A 219 -4.51 6.28 -20.14
CA ARG A 219 -4.05 6.77 -21.43
C ARG A 219 -3.92 5.64 -22.47
N LYS A 220 -3.39 4.47 -22.09
CA LYS A 220 -3.21 3.35 -23.01
C LYS A 220 -4.56 2.84 -23.50
N VAL A 221 -5.49 2.59 -22.57
CA VAL A 221 -6.85 2.14 -22.88
C VAL A 221 -7.54 3.07 -23.88
N VAL A 222 -7.46 4.39 -23.68
CA VAL A 222 -8.06 5.34 -24.64
C VAL A 222 -7.37 5.32 -26.00
N LYS A 223 -6.05 5.12 -26.05
CA LYS A 223 -5.29 5.13 -27.30
C LYS A 223 -5.45 3.85 -28.12
N ASP A 224 -5.57 2.71 -27.45
CA ASP A 224 -5.71 1.43 -28.11
C ASP A 224 -7.09 1.28 -28.78
N GLU A 225 -8.07 2.12 -28.41
CA GLU A 225 -9.36 2.25 -29.12
C GLU A 225 -9.34 3.19 -30.32
N ASP A 226 -8.37 4.11 -30.39
CA ASP A 226 -8.20 5.05 -31.52
C ASP A 226 -7.48 4.36 -32.73
N VAL A 227 -7.24 3.04 -32.67
CA VAL A 227 -6.50 2.22 -33.69
C VAL A 227 -7.39 1.13 -34.27
#